data_AF-X0U913-F1
#
_entry.id   AF-X0U913-F1
#
_cell.length_a   1.000
_cell.length_b   1.000
_cell.length_c   1.000
_cell.angle_alpha   90.00
_cell.angle_beta   90.00
_cell.angle_gamma   90.00
#
_symmetry.space_group_name_H-M   'P 1'
#
loop_
_entity.id
_entity.type
_entity.pdbx_description
1 polymer ?
#
loop_
_entity_poly.entity_id
_entity_poly.type
_entity_poly.pdbx_seq_one_letter_code
_entity_poly.pdbx_strand_id
1 'polypeptide(L)'
;MYLGQVRRVEKRKPAKCDHCGEEISVGEPCFVVVRAAKSKKDKKYCWTIYVHLGCFSDWSGKTVEKRKAYTAERKGGRPLGSPVKDLAKSNPEQALERHKLIREQARLLRYLLVAEDDDRICDLVGKVNAIQKRLVGILGFQVKKFNRRSAESSRILNEKIAYARDIERRRVMDERRQRPLQPRPAPVEKSP
;
A
#
# COMPACT_ATOMS: atom_id res chain seq x y z
N MET A 1 -2.04 -16.22 -9.50
CA MET A 1 -2.85 -17.43 -9.72
C MET A 1 -2.95 -17.61 -11.22
N TYR A 2 -2.27 -18.60 -11.78
CA TYR A 2 -2.26 -18.88 -13.21
C TYR A 2 -3.55 -19.64 -13.55
N LEU A 3 -4.20 -19.34 -14.68
CA LEU A 3 -4.99 -20.38 -15.34
C LEU A 3 -3.99 -21.47 -15.65
N GLY A 4 -4.19 -22.68 -15.12
CA GLY A 4 -3.47 -23.80 -15.68
C GLY A 4 -4.04 -24.13 -17.05
N GLN A 5 -3.74 -25.33 -17.53
CA GLN A 5 -4.15 -25.75 -18.86
C GLN A 5 -5.69 -25.82 -18.95
N VAL A 6 -6.23 -25.18 -20.00
CA VAL A 6 -7.60 -25.38 -20.45
C VAL A 6 -7.55 -26.43 -21.54
N ARG A 7 -8.32 -27.51 -21.40
CA ARG A 7 -8.41 -28.58 -22.39
C ARG A 7 -9.87 -28.89 -22.66
N ARG A 8 -10.21 -29.15 -23.93
CA ARG A 8 -11.47 -29.81 -24.27
C ARG A 8 -11.31 -31.29 -24.00
N VAL A 9 -12.23 -31.89 -23.27
CA VAL A 9 -12.25 -33.34 -22.99
C VAL A 9 -13.67 -33.87 -23.07
N GLU A 10 -13.79 -35.13 -23.42
CA GLU A 10 -15.02 -35.88 -23.28
C GLU A 10 -15.06 -36.56 -21.92
N LYS A 11 -16.20 -36.45 -21.24
CA LYS A 11 -16.34 -36.99 -19.90
C LYS A 11 -16.55 -38.49 -19.91
N ARG A 12 -15.69 -39.22 -19.21
CA ARG A 12 -15.86 -40.65 -18.92
C ARG A 12 -16.71 -40.92 -17.68
N LYS A 13 -16.94 -39.91 -16.84
CA LYS A 13 -17.75 -39.97 -15.62
C LYS A 13 -18.58 -38.69 -15.51
N PRO A 14 -19.81 -38.76 -14.97
CA PRO A 14 -20.62 -37.58 -14.77
C PRO A 14 -19.89 -36.58 -13.87
N ALA A 15 -20.08 -35.29 -14.15
CA ALA A 15 -19.50 -34.24 -13.34
C ALA A 15 -20.39 -33.01 -13.34
N LYS A 16 -20.35 -32.24 -12.25
CA LYS A 16 -21.11 -31.00 -12.14
C LYS A 16 -20.41 -29.87 -12.88
N CYS A 17 -21.16 -29.10 -13.67
CA CYS A 17 -20.68 -27.86 -14.27
C CYS A 17 -20.50 -26.78 -13.18
N ASP A 18 -19.31 -26.21 -13.07
CA ASP A 18 -18.97 -25.15 -12.12
C ASP A 18 -19.64 -23.79 -12.42
N HIS A 19 -20.32 -23.66 -13.57
CA HIS A 19 -21.02 -22.44 -13.96
C HIS A 19 -22.52 -22.50 -13.64
N CYS A 20 -23.26 -23.45 -14.24
CA CYS A 20 -24.70 -23.58 -14.07
C CYS A 20 -25.09 -24.55 -12.94
N GLY A 21 -24.18 -25.41 -12.49
CA GLY A 21 -24.47 -26.41 -11.47
C GLY A 21 -25.20 -27.65 -11.99
N GLU A 22 -25.50 -27.74 -13.27
CA GLU A 22 -26.10 -28.93 -13.89
C GLU A 22 -25.05 -30.03 -14.11
N GLU A 23 -25.53 -31.26 -14.33
CA GLU A 23 -24.68 -32.43 -14.56
C GLU A 23 -24.25 -32.53 -16.03
N ILE A 24 -22.96 -32.69 -16.25
CA ILE A 24 -22.34 -32.98 -17.54
C ILE A 24 -22.42 -34.49 -17.74
N SER A 25 -23.12 -34.92 -18.78
CA SER A 25 -23.35 -36.34 -19.07
C SER A 25 -22.08 -37.06 -19.53
N VAL A 26 -22.06 -38.38 -19.39
CA VAL A 26 -20.98 -39.21 -19.94
C VAL A 26 -21.00 -39.12 -21.47
N GLY A 27 -19.84 -38.87 -22.08
CA GLY A 27 -19.69 -38.67 -23.53
C GLY A 27 -19.89 -37.23 -23.99
N GLU A 28 -20.37 -36.33 -23.12
CA GLU A 28 -20.54 -34.93 -23.49
C GLU A 28 -19.18 -34.18 -23.48
N PRO A 29 -18.87 -33.40 -24.53
CA PRO A 29 -17.66 -32.61 -24.57
C PRO A 29 -17.75 -31.40 -23.63
N CYS A 30 -16.77 -31.25 -22.75
CA CYS A 30 -16.68 -30.15 -21.78
C CYS A 30 -15.27 -29.53 -21.76
N PHE A 31 -15.17 -28.33 -21.20
CA PHE A 31 -13.88 -27.74 -20.89
C PHE A 31 -13.43 -28.12 -19.48
N VAL A 32 -12.16 -28.53 -19.38
CA VAL A 32 -11.44 -28.75 -18.15
C VAL A 32 -10.44 -27.65 -17.92
N VAL A 33 -10.56 -26.97 -16.78
CA VAL A 33 -9.56 -26.01 -16.33
C VAL A 33 -8.89 -26.55 -15.08
N VAL A 34 -7.63 -26.96 -15.21
CA VAL A 34 -6.81 -27.33 -14.06
C VAL A 34 -6.24 -26.07 -13.44
N ARG A 35 -6.54 -25.78 -12.17
CA ARG A 35 -5.92 -24.67 -11.44
C ARG A 35 -4.93 -25.22 -10.43
N ALA A 36 -3.67 -24.82 -10.57
CA ALA A 36 -2.64 -25.10 -9.57
C ALA A 36 -2.46 -23.88 -8.65
N ALA A 37 -2.67 -24.06 -7.35
CA ALA A 37 -2.33 -23.11 -6.31
C ALA A 37 -1.09 -23.61 -5.54
N LYS A 38 -0.06 -22.77 -5.43
CA LYS A 38 1.07 -22.99 -4.51
C LYS A 38 0.63 -22.57 -3.11
N SER A 39 0.64 -23.48 -2.15
CA SER A 39 0.53 -23.12 -0.72
C SER A 39 1.90 -22.68 -0.17
N LYS A 40 1.92 -22.02 0.99
CA LYS A 40 3.17 -21.59 1.68
C LYS A 40 4.06 -22.76 2.16
N LYS A 41 3.60 -24.02 2.11
CA LYS A 41 4.29 -25.22 2.63
C LYS A 41 4.60 -26.25 1.52
N ASP A 42 4.95 -25.79 0.32
CA ASP A 42 5.26 -26.62 -0.88
C ASP A 42 4.18 -27.62 -1.37
N LYS A 43 3.07 -27.79 -0.66
CA LYS A 43 1.92 -28.56 -1.15
C LYS A 43 1.24 -27.79 -2.29
N LYS A 44 1.27 -28.38 -3.48
CA LYS A 44 0.53 -27.91 -4.67
C LYS A 44 -0.91 -28.43 -4.56
N TYR A 45 -1.86 -27.54 -4.39
CA TYR A 45 -3.28 -27.89 -4.51
C TYR A 45 -3.67 -27.70 -5.98
N CYS A 46 -4.06 -28.80 -6.64
CA CYS A 46 -4.72 -28.73 -7.94
C CYS A 46 -6.22 -28.94 -7.73
N TRP A 47 -7.04 -28.03 -8.25
CA TRP A 47 -8.47 -28.31 -8.42
C TRP A 47 -8.84 -28.22 -9.89
N THR A 48 -9.70 -29.14 -10.30
CA THR A 48 -10.17 -29.27 -11.67
C THR A 48 -11.56 -28.69 -11.74
N ILE A 49 -11.77 -27.77 -12.68
CA ILE A 49 -13.05 -27.13 -12.93
C ILE A 49 -13.61 -27.69 -14.24
N TYR A 50 -14.88 -28.07 -14.23
CA TYR A 50 -15.59 -28.60 -15.39
C TYR A 50 -16.68 -27.62 -15.84
N VAL A 51 -16.72 -27.31 -17.13
CA VAL A 51 -17.69 -26.35 -17.68
C VAL A 51 -18.23 -26.88 -19.00
N HIS A 52 -19.55 -26.83 -19.20
CA HIS A 52 -20.16 -27.11 -20.51
C HIS A 52 -19.55 -26.22 -21.59
N LEU A 53 -19.54 -26.68 -22.84
CA LEU A 53 -19.09 -25.88 -23.98
C LEU A 53 -19.82 -24.53 -24.06
N GLY A 54 -21.14 -24.52 -23.94
CA GLY A 54 -21.94 -23.29 -23.98
C GLY A 54 -21.70 -22.36 -22.78
N CYS A 55 -21.48 -22.92 -21.59
CA CYS A 55 -21.24 -22.14 -20.37
C CYS A 55 -19.82 -21.54 -20.29
N PHE A 56 -18.90 -21.98 -21.15
CA PHE A 56 -17.49 -21.60 -21.03
C PHE A 56 -17.25 -20.10 -21.27
N SER A 57 -17.91 -19.51 -22.27
CA SER A 57 -17.75 -18.09 -22.59
C SER A 57 -18.09 -17.21 -21.37
N ASP A 58 -19.29 -17.37 -20.83
CA ASP A 58 -19.78 -16.63 -19.67
C ASP A 58 -18.96 -16.91 -18.41
N TRP A 59 -18.60 -18.16 -18.18
CA TRP A 59 -17.75 -18.53 -17.05
C TRP A 59 -16.37 -17.87 -17.14
N SER A 60 -15.78 -17.83 -18.34
CA SER A 60 -14.47 -17.23 -18.57
C SER A 60 -14.50 -15.72 -18.32
N GLY A 61 -15.54 -15.02 -18.83
CA GLY A 61 -15.76 -13.59 -18.61
C GLY A 61 -15.91 -13.25 -17.13
N LYS A 62 -16.84 -13.91 -16.43
CA LYS A 62 -17.06 -13.73 -14.97
C LYS A 62 -15.80 -14.05 -14.17
N THR A 63 -15.01 -15.05 -14.58
CA THR A 63 -13.73 -15.38 -13.93
C THR A 63 -12.70 -14.26 -14.11
N VAL A 64 -12.61 -13.65 -15.29
CA VAL A 64 -11.71 -12.52 -15.56
C VAL A 64 -12.10 -11.30 -14.73
N GLU A 65 -13.38 -10.97 -14.65
CA GLU A 65 -13.87 -9.87 -13.82
C GLU A 65 -13.60 -10.10 -12.34
N LYS A 66 -13.93 -11.29 -11.82
CA LYS A 66 -13.60 -11.68 -10.44
C LYS A 66 -12.10 -11.58 -10.17
N ARG A 67 -11.22 -11.85 -11.15
CA ARG A 67 -9.78 -11.61 -11.00
C ARG A 67 -9.41 -10.16 -10.98
N LYS A 68 -10.00 -9.33 -11.83
CA LYS A 68 -9.75 -7.88 -11.83
C LYS A 68 -10.14 -7.31 -10.47
N ALA A 69 -11.32 -7.67 -9.96
CA ALA A 69 -11.79 -7.31 -8.63
C ALA A 69 -10.89 -7.86 -7.52
N TYR A 70 -10.64 -9.17 -7.50
CA TYR A 70 -9.77 -9.81 -6.51
C TYR A 70 -8.33 -9.28 -6.53
N THR A 71 -7.80 -8.91 -7.70
CA THR A 71 -6.47 -8.30 -7.82
C THR A 71 -6.47 -6.87 -7.30
N ALA A 72 -7.53 -6.11 -7.56
CA ALA A 72 -7.74 -4.80 -6.94
C ALA A 72 -7.79 -4.92 -5.41
N GLU A 73 -8.54 -5.89 -4.88
CA GLU A 73 -8.71 -6.11 -3.44
C GLU A 73 -7.47 -6.68 -2.73
N ARG A 74 -6.87 -7.77 -3.24
CA ARG A 74 -5.81 -8.51 -2.53
C ARG A 74 -4.39 -8.05 -2.80
N LYS A 75 -4.07 -7.47 -3.96
CA LYS A 75 -2.72 -6.95 -4.22
C LYS A 75 -2.54 -5.50 -3.77
N GLY A 76 -3.51 -4.92 -3.06
CA GLY A 76 -3.51 -3.47 -2.85
C GLY A 76 -3.44 -2.73 -4.19
N GLY A 77 -4.07 -3.31 -5.23
CA GLY A 77 -4.15 -2.71 -6.54
C GLY A 77 -4.94 -1.43 -6.37
N ARG A 78 -4.24 -0.30 -6.37
CA ARG A 78 -4.85 1.01 -6.14
C ARG A 78 -6.07 1.15 -7.05
N PRO A 79 -7.21 1.62 -6.54
CA PRO A 79 -8.43 1.76 -7.31
C PRO A 79 -8.14 2.49 -8.63
N LEU A 80 -8.86 2.11 -9.69
CA LEU A 80 -8.86 2.84 -10.96
C LEU A 80 -9.28 4.30 -10.64
N GLY A 81 -8.54 5.29 -11.16
CA GLY A 81 -8.71 6.71 -10.81
C GLY A 81 -7.97 7.16 -9.52
N SER A 82 -7.14 6.31 -8.93
CA SER A 82 -6.23 6.76 -7.86
C SER A 82 -5.20 7.74 -8.45
N PRO A 83 -5.04 8.94 -7.88
CA PRO A 83 -4.05 9.94 -8.35
C PRO A 83 -2.64 9.36 -8.49
N VAL A 84 -2.34 8.33 -7.69
CA VAL A 84 -1.02 7.72 -7.61
C VAL A 84 -0.74 6.70 -8.72
N LYS A 85 -1.80 6.13 -9.31
CA LYS A 85 -1.71 5.24 -10.48
C LYS A 85 -1.60 6.05 -11.77
N ASP A 86 -2.31 7.18 -11.82
CA ASP A 86 -2.29 8.08 -12.97
C ASP A 86 -1.00 8.90 -13.01
N LEU A 87 -0.41 9.26 -11.85
CA LEU A 87 0.91 9.90 -11.77
C LEU A 87 2.00 9.13 -12.51
N ALA A 88 1.97 7.80 -12.49
CA ALA A 88 2.98 7.00 -13.20
C ALA A 88 2.86 7.09 -14.73
N LYS A 89 1.69 7.47 -15.24
CA LYS A 89 1.43 7.68 -16.67
C LYS A 89 1.59 9.13 -17.08
N SER A 90 1.16 10.07 -16.24
CA SER A 90 1.18 11.50 -16.56
C SER A 90 2.51 12.18 -16.23
N ASN A 91 3.23 11.73 -15.19
CA ASN A 91 4.51 12.31 -14.80
C ASN A 91 5.47 11.24 -14.20
N PRO A 92 6.25 10.55 -15.06
CA PRO A 92 7.10 9.43 -14.65
C PRO A 92 8.22 9.86 -13.69
N GLU A 93 8.73 11.09 -13.81
CA GLU A 93 9.78 11.63 -12.93
C GLU A 93 9.26 11.81 -11.49
N GLN A 94 8.07 12.40 -11.32
CA GLN A 94 7.44 12.51 -10.01
C GLN A 94 7.07 11.15 -9.43
N ALA A 95 6.72 10.18 -10.27
CA ALA A 95 6.46 8.81 -9.82
C ALA A 95 7.74 8.12 -9.30
N LEU A 96 8.87 8.32 -9.97
CA LEU A 96 10.19 7.85 -9.53
C LEU A 96 10.61 8.52 -8.22
N GLU A 97 10.46 9.84 -8.12
CA GLU A 97 10.78 10.59 -6.92
C GLU A 97 9.93 10.14 -5.73
N ARG A 98 8.62 9.98 -5.92
CA ARG A 98 7.74 9.38 -4.92
C ARG A 98 8.24 8.02 -4.45
N HIS A 99 8.69 7.15 -5.37
CA HIS A 99 9.23 5.84 -5.02
C HIS A 99 10.52 5.92 -4.22
N LYS A 100 11.40 6.89 -4.51
CA LYS A 100 12.62 7.14 -3.72
C LYS A 100 12.24 7.60 -2.31
N LEU A 101 11.37 8.60 -2.20
CA LEU A 101 10.92 9.16 -0.92
C LEU A 101 10.20 8.14 -0.03
N ILE A 102 9.33 7.28 -0.59
CA ILE A 102 8.68 6.21 0.18
C ILE A 102 9.71 5.22 0.74
N ARG A 103 10.70 4.83 -0.08
CA ARG A 103 11.77 3.91 0.36
C ARG A 103 12.63 4.53 1.44
N GLU A 104 12.98 5.80 1.28
CA GLU A 104 13.76 6.55 2.25
C GLU A 104 13.01 6.73 3.56
N GLN A 105 11.74 7.13 3.53
CA GLN A 105 10.89 7.21 4.71
C GLN A 105 10.82 5.85 5.43
N ALA A 106 10.65 4.75 4.69
CA ALA A 106 10.63 3.43 5.28
C ALA A 106 11.95 3.07 5.98
N ARG A 107 13.11 3.48 5.41
CA ARG A 107 14.44 3.31 6.01
C ARG A 107 14.58 4.13 7.29
N LEU A 108 14.24 5.41 7.28
CA LEU A 108 14.34 6.28 8.45
C LEU A 108 13.47 5.78 9.61
N LEU A 109 12.25 5.34 9.31
CA LEU A 109 11.37 4.76 10.32
C LEU A 109 11.88 3.42 10.86
N ARG A 110 12.78 2.70 10.18
CA ARG A 110 13.47 1.54 10.78
C ARG A 110 14.57 1.99 11.72
N TYR A 111 15.32 3.02 11.36
CA TYR A 111 16.31 3.61 12.27
C TYR A 111 15.67 4.23 13.51
N LEU A 112 14.50 4.86 13.37
CA LEU A 112 13.78 5.43 14.50
C LEU A 112 13.29 4.36 15.48
N LEU A 113 12.94 3.17 15.00
CA LEU A 113 12.55 2.06 15.88
C LEU A 113 13.69 1.67 16.84
N VAL A 114 14.93 1.62 16.34
CA VAL A 114 16.11 1.18 17.11
C VAL A 114 16.89 2.33 17.77
N ALA A 115 16.54 3.59 17.50
CA ALA A 115 17.21 4.74 18.10
C ALA A 115 16.81 4.90 19.57
N GLU A 116 17.78 5.05 20.46
CA GLU A 116 17.57 5.26 21.90
C GLU A 116 17.98 6.65 22.36
N ASP A 117 18.80 7.33 21.58
CA ASP A 117 19.33 8.67 21.85
C ASP A 117 18.33 9.77 21.43
N ASP A 118 18.12 10.74 22.31
CA ASP A 118 17.15 11.83 22.16
C ASP A 118 17.45 12.73 20.95
N ASP A 119 18.70 13.12 20.74
CA ASP A 119 19.10 13.97 19.61
C ASP A 119 18.92 13.23 18.28
N ARG A 120 19.27 11.95 18.26
CA ARG A 120 19.08 11.08 17.11
C ARG A 120 17.60 10.85 16.82
N ILE A 121 16.77 10.67 17.83
CA ILE A 121 15.31 10.56 17.69
C ILE A 121 14.75 11.84 17.07
N CYS A 122 15.13 13.02 17.58
CA CYS A 122 14.70 14.32 17.06
C CYS A 122 15.12 14.53 15.60
N ASP A 123 16.38 14.27 15.26
CA ASP A 123 16.90 14.37 13.87
C ASP A 123 16.14 13.44 12.91
N LEU A 124 15.95 12.18 13.29
CA LEU A 124 15.22 11.21 12.48
C LEU A 124 13.75 11.61 12.28
N VAL A 125 13.09 12.12 13.31
CA VAL A 125 11.71 12.62 13.23
C VAL A 125 11.64 13.85 12.31
N GLY A 126 12.62 14.77 12.41
CA GLY A 126 12.75 15.92 11.51
C GLY A 126 12.84 15.49 10.03
N LYS A 127 13.73 14.54 9.73
CA LYS A 127 13.90 13.97 8.38
C LYS A 127 12.64 13.28 7.86
N VAL A 128 11.95 12.51 8.72
CA VAL A 128 10.67 11.86 8.37
C VAL A 128 9.60 12.91 8.04
N ASN A 129 9.50 13.99 8.81
CA ASN A 129 8.56 15.08 8.57
C ASN A 129 8.87 15.83 7.26
N ALA A 130 10.15 16.06 6.96
CA ALA A 130 10.56 16.69 5.70
C ALA A 130 10.16 15.85 4.48
N ILE A 131 10.40 14.53 4.53
CA ILE A 131 9.96 13.62 3.46
C ILE A 131 8.43 13.58 3.34
N GLN A 132 7.71 13.58 4.47
CA GLN A 132 6.25 13.63 4.45
C GLN A 132 5.73 14.89 3.76
N LYS A 133 6.34 16.07 4.01
CA LYS A 133 5.98 17.32 3.31
C LYS A 133 6.22 17.23 1.80
N ARG A 134 7.35 16.67 1.36
CA ARG A 134 7.65 16.45 -0.06
C ARG A 134 6.64 15.49 -0.72
N LEU A 135 6.28 14.41 -0.03
CA LEU A 135 5.28 13.45 -0.51
C LEU A 135 3.89 14.10 -0.65
N VAL A 136 3.51 14.98 0.28
CA VAL A 136 2.27 15.77 0.16
C VAL A 136 2.33 16.70 -1.04
N GLY A 137 3.46 17.35 -1.30
CA GLY A 137 3.64 18.19 -2.48
C GLY A 137 3.45 17.45 -3.81
N ILE A 138 3.91 16.19 -3.89
CA ILE A 138 3.76 15.35 -5.09
C ILE A 138 2.32 14.83 -5.25
N LEU A 139 1.64 14.52 -4.15
CA LEU A 139 0.36 13.81 -4.19
C LEU A 139 -0.86 14.72 -4.02
N GLY A 140 -0.68 15.93 -3.52
CA GLY A 140 -1.76 16.86 -3.19
C GLY A 140 -2.55 16.50 -1.93
N PHE A 141 -2.22 15.40 -1.25
CA PHE A 141 -2.89 14.98 -0.01
C PHE A 141 -1.95 14.25 0.94
N GLN A 142 -2.29 14.30 2.24
CA GLN A 142 -1.61 13.49 3.24
C GLN A 142 -1.93 12.02 3.08
N VAL A 143 -0.89 11.22 2.87
CA VAL A 143 -1.05 9.77 2.81
C VAL A 143 -0.86 9.18 4.20
N LYS A 144 -1.96 8.73 4.79
CA LYS A 144 -1.99 8.13 6.13
C LYS A 144 -1.44 6.70 6.17
N LYS A 145 -1.29 6.02 5.03
CA LYS A 145 -1.03 4.56 4.99
C LYS A 145 -0.12 4.15 3.84
N PHE A 146 1.18 4.45 3.93
CA PHE A 146 2.16 3.90 2.97
C PHE A 146 2.84 2.62 3.44
N ASN A 147 2.92 2.41 4.75
CA ASN A 147 3.59 1.25 5.31
C ASN A 147 2.60 0.49 6.20
N ARG A 148 2.14 -0.67 5.72
CA ARG A 148 1.51 -1.65 6.62
C ARG A 148 2.60 -2.13 7.57
N ARG A 149 2.58 -1.64 8.81
CA ARG A 149 3.44 -2.07 9.92
C ARG A 149 2.61 -2.88 10.91
N SER A 150 3.27 -3.65 11.78
CA SER A 150 2.57 -4.24 12.92
C SER A 150 1.99 -3.13 13.80
N ALA A 151 0.93 -3.46 14.55
CA ALA A 151 0.33 -2.53 15.50
C ALA A 151 1.36 -2.05 16.53
N GLU A 152 2.20 -2.95 17.02
CA GLU A 152 3.28 -2.68 17.96
C GLU A 152 4.32 -1.69 17.42
N SER A 153 4.89 -1.94 16.24
CA SER A 153 5.84 -1.00 15.64
C SER A 153 5.21 0.38 15.38
N SER A 154 3.92 0.43 15.07
CA SER A 154 3.21 1.69 14.87
C SER A 154 3.07 2.45 16.19
N ARG A 155 2.78 1.74 17.29
CA ARG A 155 2.70 2.32 18.63
C ARG A 155 4.05 2.93 19.06
N ILE A 156 5.13 2.15 18.98
CA ILE A 156 6.48 2.61 19.37
C ILE A 156 6.90 3.86 18.57
N LEU A 157 6.63 3.86 17.26
CA LEU A 157 6.94 5.02 16.42
C LEU A 157 6.13 6.26 16.80
N ASN A 158 4.84 6.09 17.10
CA ASN A 158 4.00 7.20 17.53
C ASN A 158 4.47 7.77 18.87
N GLU A 159 4.85 6.91 19.81
CA GLU A 159 5.44 7.31 21.10
C GLU A 159 6.73 8.11 20.90
N LYS A 160 7.66 7.62 20.07
CA LYS A 160 8.92 8.34 19.75
C LYS A 160 8.70 9.65 19.02
N ILE A 161 7.73 9.71 18.10
CA ILE A 161 7.37 10.95 17.40
C ILE A 161 6.76 11.96 18.37
N ALA A 162 5.91 11.52 19.30
CA ALA A 162 5.33 12.38 20.33
C ALA A 162 6.42 12.92 21.26
N TYR A 163 7.31 12.03 21.72
CA TYR A 163 8.44 12.37 22.57
C TYR A 163 9.36 13.42 21.93
N ALA A 164 9.75 13.23 20.67
CA ALA A 164 10.55 14.20 19.92
C ALA A 164 9.90 15.60 19.85
N ARG A 165 8.57 15.65 19.67
CA ARG A 165 7.83 16.93 19.63
C ARG A 165 7.82 17.64 20.98
N ASP A 166 7.86 16.88 22.07
CA ASP A 166 7.87 17.45 23.41
C ASP A 166 9.26 17.96 23.79
N ILE A 167 10.33 17.26 23.39
CA ILE A 167 11.71 17.76 23.48
C ILE A 167 11.83 19.10 22.74
N GLU A 168 11.40 19.13 21.48
CA GLU A 168 11.49 20.33 20.65
C GLU A 168 10.71 21.51 21.26
N ARG A 169 9.53 21.25 21.82
CA ARG A 169 8.75 22.28 22.53
C ARG A 169 9.50 22.83 23.73
N ARG A 170 10.17 21.99 24.52
CA ARG A 170 10.96 22.44 25.68
C ARG A 170 12.12 23.32 25.22
N ARG A 171 12.86 22.90 24.19
CA ARG A 171 13.97 23.69 23.59
C ARG A 171 13.52 25.09 23.17
N VAL A 172 12.41 25.18 22.45
CA VAL A 172 11.84 26.48 22.02
C VAL A 172 11.44 27.36 23.20
N MET A 173 10.91 26.77 24.28
CA MET A 173 10.55 27.52 25.48
C MET A 173 11.78 28.02 26.24
N ASP A 174 12.83 27.21 26.31
CA ASP A 174 14.10 27.59 26.94
C ASP A 174 14.82 28.68 26.15
N GLU A 175 14.85 28.59 24.81
CA GLU A 175 15.37 29.66 23.95
C GLU A 175 14.61 30.98 24.12
N ARG A 176 13.29 30.93 24.29
CA ARG A 176 12.47 32.14 24.56
C ARG A 176 12.81 32.77 25.91
N ARG A 177 13.11 31.96 26.93
CA ARG A 177 13.54 32.45 28.24
C ARG A 177 14.93 33.07 28.21
N GLN A 178 15.81 32.54 27.36
CA GLN A 178 17.18 33.03 27.21
C GLN A 178 17.31 34.22 26.25
N ARG A 179 16.29 34.51 25.44
CA ARG A 179 16.32 35.65 24.51
C ARG A 179 16.39 36.96 25.32
N PRO A 180 17.46 37.78 25.15
CA PRO A 180 17.55 39.08 25.80
C PRO A 180 16.34 39.94 25.44
N LEU A 181 15.77 40.64 26.42
CA LEU A 181 14.73 41.63 26.15
C LEU A 181 15.30 42.63 25.15
N GLN A 182 14.71 42.69 23.95
CA GLN A 182 15.12 43.72 23.01
C GLN A 182 14.82 45.08 23.64
N PRO A 183 15.78 46.03 23.60
CA PRO A 183 15.56 47.36 24.13
C PRO A 183 14.34 47.94 23.43
N ARG A 184 13.41 48.47 24.24
CA ARG A 184 12.20 49.09 23.74
C ARG A 184 12.63 50.20 22.77
N PRO A 185 12.10 50.26 21.54
CA PRO A 185 12.45 51.34 20.62
C PRO A 185 12.19 52.66 21.32
N ALA A 186 13.16 53.58 21.26
CA ALA A 186 13.05 54.89 21.88
C ALA A 186 11.77 55.57 21.37
N PRO A 187 11.03 56.28 22.25
CA PRO A 187 9.86 57.03 21.82
C PRO A 187 10.27 57.96 20.69
N VAL A 188 9.59 57.84 19.55
CA VAL A 188 9.79 58.74 18.41
C VAL A 188 9.41 60.14 18.89
N GLU A 189 10.40 61.00 19.09
CA GLU A 189 10.17 62.41 19.36
C GLU A 189 9.38 62.96 18.17
N LYS A 190 8.14 63.38 18.44
CA LYS A 190 7.33 64.08 17.45
C LYS A 190 7.99 65.44 17.24
N SER A 191 8.66 65.62 16.10
CA SER A 191 9.16 66.93 15.69
C SER A 191 8.00 67.93 15.57
N PRO A 192 8.17 69.17 16.05
CA PRO A 192 7.17 70.24 15.98
C PRO A 192 6.88 70.69 14.54
#